data_AF-H6C9M8-F1
#
_entry.id   AF-H6C9M8-F1
#
_cell.length_a   1.000
_cell.length_b   1.000
_cell.length_c   1.000
_cell.angle_alpha   90.00
_cell.angle_beta   90.00
_cell.angle_gamma   90.00
#
_symmetry.space_group_name_H-M   'P 1'
#
loop_
_entity.id
_entity.type
_entity.pdbx_description
1 polymer ?
#
loop_
_entity_poly.entity_id
_entity_poly.type
_entity_poly.pdbx_seq_one_letter_code
_entity_poly.pdbx_strand_id
1 'polypeptide(L)'
;MIACLLKVHLDPLGWHRQAHITIDHRNYNTSPYPQPIYTQAALSEIANMGGGGKIPYPKHIWSPAGGWYGQPQNWKTNTAVFGLIIAACAGLAWRVSAEREHRYRMPERDAFFPSRYWTKQIIEHDKAQKGQ
;
A
#
# COMPACT_ATOMS: atom_id res chain seq x y z
N MET A 1 4.05 -4.28 -31.94
CA MET A 1 3.70 -3.72 -33.25
C MET A 1 2.25 -3.26 -33.20
N ILE A 2 2.03 -1.93 -33.35
CA ILE A 2 0.91 -1.30 -34.08
C ILE A 2 -0.49 -1.59 -33.51
N ALA A 3 -1.04 -0.78 -32.60
CA ALA A 3 -1.63 0.56 -32.81
C ALA A 3 -2.88 0.60 -33.72
N CYS A 4 -3.89 1.33 -33.22
CA CYS A 4 -4.98 1.99 -33.93
C CYS A 4 -6.17 1.18 -34.46
N LEU A 5 -7.30 1.31 -33.77
CA LEU A 5 -8.60 1.53 -34.41
C LEU A 5 -9.41 2.56 -33.62
N LEU A 6 -9.32 3.80 -34.11
CA LEU A 6 -10.17 4.95 -33.80
C LEU A 6 -11.58 4.76 -34.36
N LYS A 7 -12.60 5.19 -33.61
CA LYS A 7 -13.64 6.20 -33.96
C LYS A 7 -14.87 6.00 -33.07
N VAL A 8 -15.68 6.98 -32.65
CA VAL A 8 -15.73 8.45 -32.67
C VAL A 8 -17.06 8.74 -31.95
N HIS A 9 -17.11 9.65 -30.98
CA HIS A 9 -18.32 10.46 -30.79
C HIS A 9 -17.92 11.83 -30.27
N LEU A 10 -18.31 12.84 -31.03
CA LEU A 10 -18.06 14.25 -30.78
C LEU A 10 -19.15 14.77 -29.84
N ASP A 11 -18.76 15.30 -28.69
CA ASP A 11 -19.60 16.24 -27.95
C ASP A 11 -19.09 17.66 -28.23
N PRO A 12 -19.94 18.54 -28.81
CA PRO A 12 -19.66 19.95 -28.96
C PRO A 12 -20.04 20.69 -27.66
N LEU A 13 -19.32 21.75 -27.35
CA LEU A 13 -19.55 22.72 -26.26
C LEU A 13 -18.86 22.41 -24.91
N GLY A 14 -17.73 23.13 -24.71
CA GLY A 14 -17.50 23.82 -23.45
C GLY A 14 -16.60 23.13 -22.43
N TRP A 15 -15.35 23.61 -22.38
CA TRP A 15 -14.49 23.63 -21.18
C TRP A 15 -13.70 22.36 -20.82
N HIS A 16 -12.84 21.92 -21.74
CA HIS A 16 -11.57 21.27 -21.36
C HIS A 16 -10.41 21.87 -22.15
N ARG A 17 -9.98 23.09 -21.78
CA ARG A 17 -8.62 23.53 -22.09
C ARG A 17 -7.69 22.87 -21.08
N GLN A 18 -7.20 21.69 -21.44
CA GLN A 18 -5.93 21.19 -20.93
C GLN A 18 -4.89 22.26 -21.30
N ALA A 19 -4.47 23.09 -20.35
CA ALA A 19 -3.32 23.94 -20.52
C ALA A 19 -2.08 23.02 -20.52
N HIS A 20 -1.83 22.38 -21.67
CA HIS A 20 -0.49 21.92 -21.97
C HIS A 20 0.37 23.17 -22.05
N ILE A 21 1.06 23.49 -20.95
CA ILE A 21 2.20 24.38 -20.94
C ILE A 21 3.28 23.64 -21.71
N THR A 22 3.19 23.65 -23.04
CA THR A 22 4.35 23.42 -23.89
C THR A 22 5.24 24.61 -23.64
N ILE A 23 6.34 24.40 -22.90
CA ILE A 23 7.41 25.39 -22.79
C ILE A 23 7.99 25.50 -24.20
N ASP A 24 7.56 26.51 -24.97
CA ASP A 24 8.14 26.82 -26.27
C ASP A 24 9.53 27.42 -26.04
N HIS A 25 10.56 26.59 -26.17
CA HIS A 25 11.95 26.99 -26.02
C HIS A 25 12.42 28.02 -27.07
N ARG A 26 11.62 28.32 -28.12
CA ARG A 26 12.01 29.28 -29.16
C ARG A 26 11.96 30.75 -28.71
N ASN A 27 11.31 31.06 -27.59
CA ASN A 27 11.12 32.44 -27.10
C ASN A 27 11.66 32.65 -25.68
N TYR A 28 12.70 31.93 -25.28
CA TYR A 28 13.32 32.11 -23.96
C TYR A 28 14.04 33.46 -23.82
N ASN A 29 14.62 33.96 -24.92
CA ASN A 29 15.42 35.19 -24.93
C ASN A 29 14.60 36.50 -24.88
N THR A 30 13.26 36.43 -24.93
CA THR A 30 12.39 37.62 -24.90
C THR A 30 11.65 37.79 -23.57
N SER A 31 11.95 36.97 -22.56
CA SER A 31 11.35 37.13 -21.24
C SER A 31 11.90 38.41 -20.56
N PRO A 32 11.04 39.33 -20.11
CA PRO A 32 11.46 40.57 -19.45
C PRO A 32 12.01 40.34 -18.03
N TYR A 33 12.01 39.08 -17.56
CA TYR A 33 12.52 38.71 -16.25
C TYR A 33 13.92 38.11 -16.36
N PRO A 34 14.87 38.54 -15.51
CA PRO A 34 16.22 38.00 -15.51
C PRO A 34 16.16 36.50 -15.25
N GLN A 35 16.77 35.74 -16.15
CA GLN A 35 16.81 34.30 -16.00
C GLN A 35 17.77 33.96 -14.86
N PRO A 36 17.29 33.25 -13.84
CA PRO A 36 18.16 32.80 -12.76
C PRO A 36 19.16 31.76 -13.29
N ILE A 37 20.43 31.93 -12.92
CA ILE A 37 21.53 31.04 -13.33
C ILE A 37 21.42 29.74 -12.52
N TYR A 38 20.42 28.92 -12.80
CA TYR A 38 20.37 27.56 -12.28
C TYR A 38 21.16 26.69 -13.25
N THR A 39 22.23 26.08 -12.75
CA THR A 39 22.89 25.01 -13.50
C THR A 39 21.91 23.85 -13.64
N GLN A 40 21.99 23.11 -14.75
CA GLN A 40 21.05 22.02 -15.04
C GLN A 40 21.06 20.91 -13.95
N ALA A 41 22.14 20.84 -13.16
CA ALA A 41 22.26 20.03 -11.95
C ALA A 41 21.33 20.47 -10.82
N ALA A 42 21.20 21.78 -10.58
CA ALA A 42 20.31 22.32 -9.54
C ALA A 42 18.84 21.97 -9.84
N LEU A 43 18.41 22.05 -11.11
CA LEU A 43 17.06 21.66 -11.54
C LEU A 43 16.78 20.16 -11.33
N SER A 44 17.80 19.31 -11.41
CA SER A 44 17.66 17.87 -11.12
C SER A 44 17.64 17.54 -9.61
N GLU A 45 18.23 18.38 -8.76
CA GLU A 45 18.17 18.21 -7.30
C GLU A 45 16.78 18.55 -6.73
N ILE A 46 16.14 19.62 -7.21
CA ILE A 46 14.78 20.02 -6.77
C ILE A 46 13.70 19.00 -7.16
N ALA A 47 13.89 18.29 -8.28
CA ALA A 47 12.97 17.24 -8.72
C ALA A 47 12.97 16.02 -7.78
N ASN A 48 14.00 15.84 -6.94
CA ASN A 48 14.22 14.64 -6.14
C ASN A 48 13.78 14.76 -4.66
N MET A 49 13.28 15.92 -4.21
CA MET A 49 12.82 16.12 -2.82
C MET A 49 11.30 16.27 -2.73
N GLY A 50 10.59 15.15 -2.94
CA GLY A 50 9.13 15.04 -2.98
C GLY A 50 8.40 15.18 -1.63
N GLY A 51 8.69 16.22 -0.87
CA GLY A 51 7.92 16.63 0.32
C GLY A 51 7.70 18.12 0.28
N GLY A 52 6.53 18.57 -0.24
CA GLY A 52 6.15 19.98 -0.22
C GLY A 52 6.26 20.58 1.18
N GLY A 53 6.49 21.90 1.26
CA GLY A 53 6.72 22.60 2.52
C GLY A 53 5.65 22.33 3.57
N LYS A 54 6.06 22.14 4.83
CA LYS A 54 5.14 21.89 5.94
C LYS A 54 4.35 23.16 6.27
N ILE A 55 3.03 23.12 6.12
CA ILE A 55 2.14 24.21 6.55
C ILE A 55 2.20 24.31 8.08
N PRO A 56 2.29 25.51 8.69
CA PRO A 56 2.29 25.66 10.14
C PRO A 56 1.00 25.13 10.76
N TYR A 57 1.13 24.41 11.87
CA TYR A 57 0.03 23.77 12.56
C TYR A 57 0.19 23.89 14.08
N PRO A 58 -0.92 23.92 14.83
CA PRO A 58 -0.91 23.96 16.28
C PRO A 58 -0.27 22.69 16.86
N LYS A 59 0.76 22.84 17.69
CA LYS A 59 1.55 21.72 18.27
C LYS A 59 0.94 21.10 19.53
N HIS A 60 0.03 21.82 20.18
CA HIS A 60 -0.60 21.40 21.43
C HIS A 60 -1.83 20.50 21.23
N ILE A 61 -2.21 20.23 19.97
CA ILE A 61 -3.34 19.37 19.66
C ILE A 61 -2.86 17.94 19.57
N TRP A 62 -3.44 17.09 20.43
CA TRP A 62 -3.18 15.68 20.45
C TRP A 62 -4.44 14.91 20.04
N SER A 63 -4.26 13.96 19.13
CA SER A 63 -5.29 12.99 18.77
C SER A 63 -4.70 11.59 18.84
N PRO A 64 -5.49 10.57 19.22
CA PRO A 64 -5.00 9.20 19.38
C PRO A 64 -4.49 8.58 18.07
N ALA A 65 -5.00 9.03 16.91
CA ALA A 65 -4.56 8.58 15.59
C ALA A 65 -3.31 9.30 15.07
N GLY A 66 -2.78 10.28 15.81
CA GLY A 66 -1.69 11.16 15.38
C GLY A 66 -2.16 12.55 14.98
N GLY A 67 -1.24 13.38 14.47
CA GLY A 67 -1.49 14.77 14.10
C GLY A 67 -0.87 15.14 12.76
N TRP A 68 -0.80 16.44 12.50
CA TRP A 68 -0.26 16.96 11.25
C TRP A 68 1.21 16.56 11.04
N TYR A 69 1.52 15.95 9.90
CA TYR A 69 2.84 15.41 9.55
C TYR A 69 3.48 14.52 10.64
N GLY A 70 2.72 13.57 11.18
CA GLY A 70 3.23 12.62 12.18
C GLY A 70 4.44 11.82 11.69
N GLN A 71 5.61 12.12 12.26
CA GLN A 71 6.86 11.39 12.04
C GLN A 71 7.50 11.06 13.39
N PRO A 72 6.95 10.11 14.16
CA PRO A 72 7.53 9.74 15.44
C PRO A 72 8.90 9.12 15.22
N GLN A 73 9.89 9.54 16.02
CA GLN A 73 11.28 9.08 15.92
C GLN A 73 11.39 7.54 15.98
N ASN A 74 10.50 6.88 16.75
CA ASN A 74 10.54 5.45 17.04
C ASN A 74 9.49 4.64 16.27
N TRP A 75 9.07 5.08 15.08
CA TRP A 75 8.00 4.40 14.32
C TRP A 75 8.29 2.90 14.07
N LYS A 76 9.55 2.53 13.83
CA LYS A 76 9.96 1.14 13.57
C LYS A 76 9.70 0.23 14.77
N THR A 77 10.16 0.65 15.95
CA THR A 77 9.98 -0.11 17.18
C THR A 77 8.51 -0.20 17.55
N ASN A 78 7.76 0.90 17.45
CA ASN A 78 6.33 0.90 17.77
C ASN A 78 5.56 -0.07 16.87
N THR A 79 5.80 -0.05 15.56
CA THR A 79 5.17 -0.99 14.62
C THR A 79 5.60 -2.43 14.89
N ALA A 80 6.86 -2.68 15.24
CA ALA A 80 7.33 -4.01 15.57
C ALA A 80 6.63 -4.59 16.81
N VAL A 81 6.47 -3.78 17.86
CA VAL A 81 5.75 -4.18 19.08
C VAL A 81 4.28 -4.48 18.78
N PHE A 82 3.60 -3.59 18.06
CA PHE A 82 2.20 -3.83 17.67
C PHE A 82 2.04 -5.05 16.77
N GLY A 83 2.95 -5.26 15.81
CA GLY A 83 2.96 -6.45 14.96
C GLY A 83 3.11 -7.74 15.77
N LEU A 84 3.99 -7.74 16.77
CA LEU A 84 4.17 -8.88 17.68
C LEU A 84 2.90 -9.17 18.48
N ILE A 85 2.24 -8.15 19.02
CA ILE A 85 1.00 -8.30 19.78
C ILE A 85 -0.09 -8.90 18.90
N ILE A 86 -0.29 -8.37 17.69
CA ILE A 86 -1.29 -8.88 16.75
C ILE A 86 -1.00 -10.35 16.40
N ALA A 87 0.25 -10.68 16.11
CA ALA A 87 0.66 -12.04 15.79
C ALA A 87 0.41 -13.00 16.97
N ALA A 88 0.69 -12.58 18.20
CA ALA A 88 0.42 -13.36 19.41
C ALA A 88 -1.08 -13.62 19.58
N CYS A 89 -1.91 -12.57 19.48
CA CYS A 89 -3.36 -12.69 19.55
C CYS A 89 -3.91 -13.62 18.47
N ALA A 90 -3.46 -13.45 17.22
CA ALA A 90 -3.87 -14.29 16.10
C ALA A 90 -3.45 -15.76 16.31
N GLY A 91 -2.24 -16.01 16.79
CA GLY A 91 -1.74 -17.37 17.07
C GLY A 91 -2.53 -18.07 18.19
N LEU A 92 -2.88 -17.36 19.26
CA LEU A 92 -3.71 -17.90 20.33
C LEU A 92 -5.13 -18.20 19.85
N ALA A 93 -5.75 -17.26 19.11
CA ALA A 93 -7.07 -17.47 18.53
C ALA A 93 -7.07 -18.66 17.54
N TRP A 94 -6.01 -18.80 16.73
CA TRP A 94 -5.82 -19.92 15.81
C TRP A 94 -5.74 -21.25 16.56
N ARG A 95 -4.94 -21.31 17.63
CA ARG A 95 -4.80 -22.51 18.50
C ARG A 95 -6.15 -22.95 19.04
N VAL A 96 -6.89 -22.04 19.66
CA VAL A 96 -8.21 -22.33 20.22
C VAL A 96 -9.20 -22.75 19.12
N SER A 97 -9.17 -22.07 17.97
CA SER A 97 -10.02 -22.42 16.83
C SER A 97 -9.74 -23.83 16.31
N ALA A 98 -8.46 -24.20 16.15
CA ALA A 98 -8.05 -25.50 15.62
C ALA A 98 -8.35 -26.67 16.59
N GLU A 99 -8.36 -26.41 17.90
CA GLU A 99 -8.74 -27.39 18.92
C GLU A 99 -10.25 -27.59 19.02
N ARG A 100 -11.04 -26.55 18.78
CA ARG A 100 -12.51 -26.59 18.82
C ARG A 100 -13.16 -27.05 17.52
N GLU A 101 -12.37 -27.19 16.46
CA GLU A 101 -12.88 -27.59 15.16
C GLU A 101 -13.32 -29.05 15.17
N HIS A 102 -14.64 -29.26 15.04
CA HIS A 102 -15.26 -30.58 14.95
C HIS A 102 -16.03 -30.73 13.62
N ARG A 103 -15.79 -31.84 12.93
CA ARG A 103 -16.38 -32.22 11.65
C ARG A 103 -17.13 -33.53 11.78
N TYR A 104 -18.37 -33.56 11.32
CA TYR A 104 -19.19 -34.79 11.35
C TYR A 104 -18.84 -35.78 10.23
N ARG A 105 -18.35 -35.26 9.10
CA ARG A 105 -17.90 -36.06 7.96
C ARG A 105 -16.41 -35.87 7.78
N MET A 106 -15.69 -36.98 7.72
CA MET A 106 -14.26 -36.94 7.48
C MET A 106 -13.95 -36.87 5.98
N PRO A 107 -12.97 -36.05 5.57
CA PRO A 107 -12.56 -35.98 4.18
C PRO A 107 -11.86 -37.27 3.73
N GLU A 108 -11.86 -37.48 2.42
CA GLU A 108 -11.24 -38.65 1.79
C GLU A 108 -9.71 -38.62 1.93
N ARG A 109 -9.08 -39.80 1.98
CA ARG A 109 -7.65 -39.95 2.27
C ARG A 109 -6.76 -39.14 1.32
N ASP A 110 -7.11 -39.03 0.05
CA ASP A 110 -6.31 -38.37 -0.99
C ASP A 110 -6.71 -36.90 -1.25
N ALA A 111 -7.72 -36.38 -0.55
CA ALA A 111 -8.16 -35.01 -0.73
C ALA A 111 -7.19 -34.00 -0.08
N PHE A 112 -6.77 -32.99 -0.84
CA PHE A 112 -5.99 -31.87 -0.31
C PHE A 112 -6.89 -30.81 0.32
N PHE A 113 -6.60 -30.45 1.56
CA PHE A 113 -7.18 -29.30 2.22
C PHE A 113 -6.23 -28.80 3.33
N PRO A 114 -6.08 -27.48 3.51
CA PRO A 114 -5.00 -26.93 4.32
C PRO A 114 -5.19 -27.18 5.82
N SER A 115 -6.43 -27.28 6.30
CA SER A 115 -6.72 -27.56 7.71
C SER A 115 -6.29 -28.95 8.19
N ARG A 116 -5.91 -29.85 7.27
CA ARG A 116 -5.36 -31.18 7.57
C ARG A 116 -4.13 -31.12 8.48
N TYR A 117 -3.33 -30.06 8.35
CA TYR A 117 -2.06 -29.93 9.07
C TYR A 117 -2.20 -29.44 10.51
N TRP A 118 -3.32 -28.81 10.88
CA TRP A 118 -3.49 -28.19 12.19
C TRP A 118 -4.75 -28.59 12.94
N THR A 119 -5.77 -29.17 12.28
CA THR A 119 -6.98 -29.60 12.97
C THR A 119 -6.72 -30.87 13.78
N LYS A 120 -7.01 -30.84 15.08
CA LYS A 120 -6.80 -31.99 15.98
C LYS A 120 -7.52 -33.26 15.50
N GLN A 121 -8.81 -33.15 15.20
CA GLN A 121 -9.64 -34.29 14.79
C GLN A 121 -9.10 -35.00 13.53
N ILE A 122 -8.61 -34.23 12.56
CA ILE A 122 -8.11 -34.78 11.29
C ILE A 122 -6.76 -35.46 11.47
N ILE A 123 -5.86 -34.84 12.24
CA ILE A 123 -4.56 -35.43 12.56
C ILE A 123 -4.73 -36.77 13.28
N GLU A 124 -5.67 -36.87 14.22
CA GLU A 124 -5.96 -38.11 14.97
C GLU A 124 -6.53 -39.21 14.07
N HIS A 125 -7.48 -38.86 13.20
CA HIS A 125 -8.05 -39.80 12.24
C HIS A 125 -7.03 -40.29 11.20
N ASP A 126 -6.22 -39.41 10.63
CA ASP A 126 -5.17 -39.79 9.67
C ASP A 126 -4.10 -40.68 10.33
N LYS A 127 -3.80 -40.49 11.62
CA LYS A 127 -2.91 -41.38 12.38
C LYS A 127 -3.54 -42.77 12.58
N ALA A 128 -4.81 -42.84 12.95
CA ALA A 128 -5.52 -44.12 13.12
C ALA A 128 -5.57 -44.93 11.82
N GLN A 129 -5.80 -44.27 10.69
CA GLN A 129 -5.87 -44.86 9.35
C GLN A 129 -4.52 -45.40 8.84
N LYS A 130 -3.38 -44.88 9.34
CA LYS A 130 -2.03 -45.36 8.99
C LYS A 130 -1.57 -46.56 9.82
N GLY A 131 -2.17 -46.78 10.98
CA GLY A 131 -1.82 -47.88 11.90
C GLY A 131 -2.65 -49.16 11.70
N GLN A 132 -3.62 -49.14 10.79
CA GLN A 132 -4.41 -50.28 10.33
C GLN A 132 -3.85 -50.80 9.02
#